data_AF-A0A972IS41-F1
#
_entry.id   AF-A0A972IS41-F1
#
_cell.length_a   1.000
_cell.length_b   1.000
_cell.length_c   1.000
_cell.angle_alpha   90.00
_cell.angle_beta   90.00
_cell.angle_gamma   90.00
#
_symmetry.space_group_name_H-M   'P 1'
#
loop_
_entity.id
_entity.type
_entity.pdbx_description
1 polymer ?
#
loop_
_entity_poly.entity_id
_entity_poly.type
_entity_poly.pdbx_seq_one_letter_code
_entity_poly.pdbx_strand_id
1 'polypeptide(L)'
;MDRSRQIIRTSVIGIIANVLLAGFKALIGLLAHSVAIVLDAVNNLSDALSSVITIIGTKLSVRPADRKHPFGHGRVEYFTAMIIATIVLTTGITSLVESVKKIVNPTLPEYTAVTLIVIIAAILTKLALGWYVRRQGKKLESDALIASGSDALFDAVITFATLVSAGVMLIWNVSLDGYLGALISLIIVKAGIEMLASPINQLLGAPASRELIRQIKSEVMGFEGVQGVFDIILHSYGPNMSIGSLHISVPDTMSAHQIHGLTRSISEMMIVRHGIIMTVGIYANATGDSE
;
A
#
# COMPACT_ATOMS: atom_id res chain seq x y z
N MET A 1 -8.65 -26.04 -6.59
CA MET A 1 -7.85 -24.97 -7.23
C MET A 1 -7.10 -24.24 -6.12
N ASP A 2 -5.80 -24.07 -6.27
CA ASP A 2 -4.94 -23.44 -5.28
C ASP A 2 -5.37 -21.98 -5.02
N ARG A 3 -5.59 -21.59 -3.75
CA ARG A 3 -6.10 -20.26 -3.34
C ARG A 3 -5.30 -19.14 -3.98
N SER A 4 -3.97 -19.30 -4.03
CA SER A 4 -3.04 -18.35 -4.66
C SER A 4 -3.31 -18.15 -6.15
N ARG A 5 -3.69 -19.20 -6.89
CA ARG A 5 -4.04 -19.07 -8.33
C ARG A 5 -5.34 -18.30 -8.53
N GLN A 6 -6.32 -18.42 -7.62
CA GLN A 6 -7.58 -17.67 -7.72
C GLN A 6 -7.39 -16.20 -7.38
N ILE A 7 -6.52 -15.86 -6.42
CA ILE A 7 -6.14 -14.47 -6.12
C ILE A 7 -5.48 -13.84 -7.35
N ILE A 8 -4.44 -14.48 -7.90
CA ILE A 8 -3.73 -13.98 -9.09
C ILE A 8 -4.70 -13.80 -10.27
N ARG A 9 -5.58 -14.78 -10.54
CA ARG A 9 -6.55 -14.69 -11.63
C ARG A 9 -7.51 -13.51 -11.44
N THR A 10 -7.98 -13.28 -10.22
CA THR A 10 -8.89 -12.17 -9.92
C THR A 10 -8.19 -10.83 -10.08
N SER A 11 -6.94 -10.70 -9.62
CA SER A 11 -6.10 -9.52 -9.86
C SER A 11 -5.87 -9.28 -11.35
N VAL A 12 -5.53 -10.30 -12.13
CA VAL A 12 -5.34 -10.19 -13.59
C VAL A 12 -6.61 -9.73 -14.30
N ILE A 13 -7.79 -10.23 -13.90
CA ILE A 13 -9.08 -9.76 -14.44
C ILE A 13 -9.29 -8.27 -14.15
N GLY A 14 -8.97 -7.81 -12.94
CA GLY A 14 -9.03 -6.38 -12.58
C GLY A 14 -8.10 -5.51 -13.44
N ILE A 15 -6.88 -5.98 -13.69
CA ILE A 15 -5.91 -5.28 -14.54
C ILE A 15 -6.41 -5.20 -15.98
N ILE A 16 -6.85 -6.32 -16.55
CA ILE A 16 -7.39 -6.34 -17.92
C ILE A 16 -8.60 -5.42 -18.03
N ALA A 17 -9.49 -5.41 -17.04
CA ALA A 17 -10.64 -4.51 -17.02
C ALA A 17 -10.23 -3.03 -17.01
N ASN A 18 -9.27 -2.63 -16.16
CA ASN A 18 -8.75 -1.26 -16.15
C ASN A 18 -8.07 -0.88 -17.47
N VAL A 19 -7.28 -1.79 -18.07
CA VAL A 19 -6.63 -1.57 -19.38
C VAL A 19 -7.66 -1.40 -20.49
N LEU A 20 -8.68 -2.27 -20.56
CA LEU A 20 -9.74 -2.17 -21.55
C LEU A 20 -10.55 -0.89 -21.38
N LEU A 21 -10.84 -0.50 -20.14
CA LEU A 21 -11.58 0.73 -19.83
C LEU A 21 -10.76 1.97 -20.21
N ALA A 22 -9.45 1.98 -19.95
CA ALA A 22 -8.54 3.03 -20.39
C ALA A 22 -8.51 3.13 -21.92
N GLY A 23 -8.37 2.01 -22.63
CA GLY A 23 -8.36 1.96 -24.09
C GLY A 23 -9.69 2.44 -24.71
N PHE A 24 -10.82 2.03 -24.15
CA PHE A 24 -12.15 2.47 -24.58
C PHE A 24 -12.35 3.98 -24.41
N LYS A 25 -11.97 4.53 -23.25
CA LYS A 25 -12.02 5.97 -22.99
C LYS A 25 -11.08 6.74 -23.92
N ALA A 26 -9.87 6.25 -24.16
CA ALA A 26 -8.92 6.89 -25.08
C ALA A 26 -9.49 6.96 -26.50
N LEU A 27 -10.06 5.86 -27.00
CA LEU A 27 -10.66 5.80 -28.33
C LEU A 27 -11.82 6.79 -28.45
N ILE A 28 -12.71 6.84 -27.47
CA ILE A 28 -13.86 7.76 -27.50
C ILE A 28 -13.41 9.20 -27.30
N GLY A 29 -12.43 9.47 -26.45
CA GLY A 29 -11.89 10.81 -26.25
C GLY A 29 -11.26 11.38 -27.52
N LEU A 30 -10.55 10.55 -28.28
CA LEU A 30 -10.01 10.93 -29.60
C LEU A 30 -11.12 11.17 -30.62
N LEU A 31 -12.11 10.27 -30.71
CA LEU A 31 -13.23 10.42 -31.65
C LEU A 31 -14.09 11.66 -31.33
N ALA A 32 -14.33 11.92 -30.05
CA ALA A 32 -15.10 13.06 -29.56
C ALA A 32 -14.28 14.37 -29.50
N HIS A 33 -13.00 14.34 -29.88
CA HIS A 33 -12.06 15.48 -29.77
C HIS A 33 -12.06 16.12 -28.36
N SER A 34 -12.30 15.29 -27.34
CA SER A 34 -12.48 15.75 -25.97
C SER A 34 -11.22 15.52 -25.15
N VAL A 35 -10.47 16.61 -24.91
CA VAL A 35 -9.27 16.61 -24.06
C VAL A 35 -9.59 16.09 -22.66
N ALA A 36 -10.79 16.36 -22.14
CA ALA A 36 -11.24 15.88 -20.83
C ALA A 36 -11.35 14.35 -20.76
N ILE A 37 -11.91 13.70 -21.79
CA ILE A 37 -12.02 12.23 -21.85
C ILE A 37 -10.64 11.60 -22.05
N VAL A 38 -9.77 12.22 -22.83
CA VAL A 38 -8.39 11.75 -23.02
C VAL A 38 -7.61 11.79 -21.70
N LEU A 39 -7.74 12.86 -20.90
CA LEU A 39 -7.12 12.95 -19.57
C LEU A 39 -7.64 11.88 -18.61
N ASP A 40 -8.94 11.58 -18.63
CA ASP A 40 -9.51 10.48 -17.83
C ASP A 40 -9.03 9.09 -18.30
N ALA A 41 -8.73 8.93 -19.59
CA ALA A 41 -8.10 7.72 -20.12
C ALA A 41 -6.65 7.55 -19.62
N VAL A 42 -5.88 8.64 -19.53
CA VAL A 42 -4.52 8.64 -18.95
C VAL A 42 -4.55 8.23 -17.48
N ASN A 43 -5.55 8.66 -16.71
CA ASN A 43 -5.71 8.23 -15.31
C ASN A 43 -5.90 6.72 -15.20
N ASN A 44 -6.83 6.14 -15.97
CA ASN A 44 -7.05 4.69 -15.96
C ASN A 44 -5.83 3.90 -16.49
N LEU A 45 -5.03 4.50 -17.37
CA LEU A 45 -3.75 3.92 -17.81
C LEU A 45 -2.70 3.93 -16.69
N SER A 46 -2.64 5.00 -15.88
CA SER A 46 -1.78 5.06 -14.69
C SER A 46 -2.15 3.98 -13.67
N ASP A 47 -3.43 3.67 -13.50
CA ASP A 47 -3.88 2.57 -12.62
C ASP A 47 -3.45 1.20 -13.15
N ALA A 48 -3.57 0.99 -14.46
CA ALA A 48 -3.09 -0.22 -15.11
C ALA A 48 -1.57 -0.38 -14.97
N LEU A 49 -0.82 0.69 -15.20
CA LEU A 49 0.64 0.70 -15.03
C LEU A 49 1.03 0.40 -13.57
N SER A 50 0.35 1.02 -12.60
CA SER A 50 0.56 0.78 -11.17
C SER A 50 0.31 -0.69 -10.81
N SER A 51 -0.67 -1.32 -11.43
CA SER A 51 -0.95 -2.74 -11.23
C SER A 51 0.13 -3.65 -11.82
N VAL A 52 0.67 -3.31 -12.99
CA VAL A 52 1.82 -4.03 -13.58
C VAL A 52 3.06 -3.89 -12.70
N ILE A 53 3.34 -2.66 -12.25
CA ILE A 53 4.44 -2.37 -11.32
C ILE A 53 4.28 -3.17 -10.02
N THR A 54 3.06 -3.25 -9.48
CA THR A 54 2.75 -4.07 -8.29
C THR A 54 3.10 -5.54 -8.52
N ILE A 55 2.67 -6.14 -9.63
CA ILE A 55 2.97 -7.56 -9.93
C ILE A 55 4.48 -7.80 -10.02
N ILE A 56 5.19 -6.94 -10.74
CA ILE A 56 6.64 -7.07 -10.92
C ILE A 56 7.34 -6.87 -9.57
N GLY A 57 6.93 -5.86 -8.81
CA GLY A 57 7.46 -5.52 -7.50
C GLY A 57 7.29 -6.67 -6.50
N THR A 58 6.09 -7.23 -6.38
CA THR A 58 5.84 -8.40 -5.52
C THR A 58 6.63 -9.62 -5.96
N LYS A 59 6.71 -9.90 -7.27
CA LYS A 59 7.51 -11.04 -7.77
C LYS A 59 8.99 -10.87 -7.46
N LEU A 60 9.48 -9.63 -7.49
CA LEU A 60 10.86 -9.31 -7.17
C LEU A 60 11.11 -9.32 -5.65
N SER A 61 10.15 -8.89 -4.83
CA SER A 61 10.28 -8.85 -3.36
C SER A 61 10.35 -10.23 -2.71
N VAL A 62 9.69 -11.23 -3.31
CA VAL A 62 9.69 -12.63 -2.83
C VAL A 62 10.97 -13.39 -3.24
N ARG A 63 11.90 -12.77 -3.98
CA ARG A 63 13.17 -13.44 -4.32
C ARG A 63 13.99 -13.72 -3.05
N PRO A 64 14.49 -14.97 -2.91
CA PRO A 64 15.28 -15.35 -1.74
C PRO A 64 16.60 -14.57 -1.67
N ALA A 65 17.28 -14.69 -0.52
CA ALA A 65 18.61 -14.14 -0.31
C ALA A 65 19.61 -14.63 -1.37
N ASP A 66 20.47 -13.73 -1.81
CA ASP A 66 21.57 -14.03 -2.72
C ASP A 66 22.88 -13.36 -2.22
N ARG A 67 23.99 -13.58 -2.94
CA ARG A 67 25.30 -13.03 -2.55
C ARG A 67 25.35 -11.50 -2.53
N LYS A 68 24.54 -10.82 -3.34
CA LYS A 68 24.48 -9.35 -3.39
C LYS A 68 23.50 -8.80 -2.34
N HIS A 69 22.48 -9.59 -1.99
CA HIS A 69 21.42 -9.26 -1.05
C HIS A 69 21.28 -10.38 0.00
N PRO A 70 22.14 -10.41 1.03
CA PRO A 70 22.16 -11.49 2.03
C PRO A 70 20.86 -11.62 2.84
N PHE A 71 20.07 -10.55 2.90
CA PHE A 71 18.78 -10.50 3.59
C PHE A 71 17.58 -10.64 2.63
N GLY A 72 17.83 -10.98 1.36
CA GLY A 72 16.78 -11.08 0.34
C GLY A 72 16.34 -9.75 -0.23
N HIS A 73 15.25 -9.79 -1.00
CA HIS A 73 14.77 -8.66 -1.79
C HIS A 73 13.50 -8.00 -1.23
N GLY A 74 13.10 -8.32 0.01
CA GLY A 74 11.82 -7.88 0.59
C GLY A 74 11.59 -6.36 0.52
N ARG A 75 12.64 -5.55 0.72
CA ARG A 75 12.56 -4.07 0.63
C ARG A 75 12.19 -3.53 -0.76
N VAL A 76 12.28 -4.33 -1.82
CA VAL A 76 11.78 -3.96 -3.17
C VAL A 76 10.31 -3.57 -3.14
N GLU A 77 9.53 -4.16 -2.22
CA GLU A 77 8.12 -3.82 -2.06
C GLU A 77 7.91 -2.36 -1.63
N TYR A 78 8.77 -1.84 -0.75
CA TYR A 78 8.73 -0.44 -0.35
C TYR A 78 9.07 0.50 -1.51
N PHE A 79 10.09 0.17 -2.31
CA PHE A 79 10.41 0.93 -3.51
C PHE A 79 9.26 0.91 -4.53
N THR A 80 8.63 -0.25 -4.71
CA THR A 80 7.46 -0.41 -5.58
C THR A 80 6.31 0.47 -5.10
N ALA A 81 6.02 0.46 -3.79
CA ALA A 81 5.01 1.32 -3.19
C ALA A 81 5.32 2.81 -3.35
N MET A 82 6.59 3.22 -3.20
CA MET A 82 7.02 4.61 -3.43
C MET A 82 6.83 5.06 -4.88
N ILE A 83 7.14 4.19 -5.86
CA ILE A 83 6.91 4.49 -7.28
C ILE A 83 5.42 4.70 -7.54
N ILE A 84 4.57 3.80 -7.02
CA ILE A 84 3.11 3.90 -7.19
C ILE A 84 2.57 5.18 -6.53
N ALA A 85 2.98 5.46 -5.29
CA ALA A 85 2.59 6.68 -4.58
C ALA A 85 3.01 7.94 -5.35
N THR A 86 4.17 7.93 -6.01
CA THR A 86 4.64 9.03 -6.85
C THR A 86 3.76 9.24 -8.10
N ILE A 87 3.34 8.15 -8.75
CA ILE A 87 2.40 8.20 -9.88
C ILE A 87 1.07 8.81 -9.42
N VAL A 88 0.51 8.30 -8.33
CA VAL A 88 -0.76 8.80 -7.74
C VAL A 88 -0.66 10.27 -7.37
N LEU A 89 0.45 10.68 -6.75
CA LEU A 89 0.69 12.09 -6.40
C LEU A 89 0.76 12.99 -7.63
N THR A 90 1.49 12.55 -8.66
CA THR A 90 1.62 13.31 -9.90
C THR A 90 0.25 13.49 -10.56
N THR A 91 -0.53 12.41 -10.68
CA THR A 91 -1.90 12.45 -11.18
C THR A 91 -2.80 13.39 -10.37
N GLY A 92 -2.72 13.33 -9.03
CA GLY A 92 -3.48 14.19 -8.13
C GLY A 92 -3.13 15.67 -8.29
N ILE A 93 -1.84 16.00 -8.38
CA ILE A 93 -1.36 17.38 -8.58
C ILE A 93 -1.79 17.90 -9.96
N THR A 94 -1.59 17.12 -11.03
CA THR A 94 -2.03 17.50 -12.37
C THR A 94 -3.54 17.73 -12.43
N SER A 95 -4.32 16.86 -11.78
CA SER A 95 -5.79 17.00 -11.69
C SER A 95 -6.19 18.25 -10.91
N LEU A 96 -5.48 18.58 -9.83
CA LEU A 96 -5.71 19.79 -9.05
C LEU A 96 -5.43 21.05 -9.88
N VAL A 97 -4.31 21.08 -10.60
CA VAL A 97 -3.95 22.20 -11.48
C VAL A 97 -5.00 22.41 -12.57
N GLU A 98 -5.44 21.35 -13.24
CA GLU A 98 -6.51 21.41 -14.24
C GLU A 98 -7.84 21.89 -13.66
N SER A 99 -8.19 21.43 -12.46
CA SER A 99 -9.41 21.84 -11.76
C SER A 99 -9.37 23.32 -11.37
N VAL A 100 -8.23 23.82 -10.87
CA VAL A 100 -8.05 25.24 -10.54
C VAL A 100 -8.10 26.11 -11.79
N LYS A 101 -7.51 25.67 -12.92
CA LYS A 101 -7.62 26.38 -14.20
C LYS A 101 -9.08 26.54 -14.63
N LYS A 102 -9.90 25.49 -14.47
CA LYS A 102 -11.34 25.53 -14.76
C LYS A 102 -12.12 26.49 -13.85
N ILE A 103 -11.69 26.68 -12.60
CA ILE A 103 -12.29 27.66 -11.69
C ILE A 103 -11.94 29.09 -12.11
N VAL A 104 -10.67 29.34 -12.44
CA VAL A 104 -10.17 30.69 -12.81
C VAL A 104 -10.65 31.11 -14.19
N ASN A 105 -10.65 30.20 -15.15
CA ASN A 105 -11.13 30.41 -16.52
C ASN A 105 -12.27 29.42 -16.79
N PRO A 106 -13.52 29.75 -16.43
CA PRO A 106 -14.64 28.86 -16.62
C PRO A 106 -14.90 28.67 -18.12
N THR A 107 -14.49 27.52 -18.64
CA THR A 107 -14.99 27.02 -19.92
C THR A 107 -16.22 26.18 -19.64
N LEU A 108 -17.30 26.43 -20.36
CA LEU A 108 -18.49 25.58 -20.28
C LEU A 108 -18.13 24.21 -20.87
N PRO A 109 -18.13 23.12 -20.09
CA PRO A 109 -17.83 21.82 -20.64
C PRO A 109 -18.94 21.39 -21.60
N GLU A 110 -18.61 21.05 -22.84
CA GLU A 110 -19.61 20.50 -23.76
C GLU A 110 -19.90 19.03 -23.41
N TYR A 111 -20.95 18.81 -22.62
CA TYR A 111 -21.48 17.47 -22.38
C TYR A 111 -22.40 17.07 -23.54
N THR A 112 -21.86 16.27 -24.46
CA THR A 112 -22.67 15.62 -25.50
C THR A 112 -23.38 14.38 -24.93
N ALA A 113 -24.44 13.92 -25.59
CA ALA A 113 -25.10 12.66 -25.25
C ALA A 113 -24.12 11.47 -25.22
N VAL A 114 -23.11 11.49 -26.10
CA VAL A 114 -22.04 10.48 -26.13
C VAL A 114 -21.20 10.53 -24.86
N THR A 115 -20.81 11.73 -24.40
CA THR A 115 -20.01 11.91 -23.18
C THR A 115 -20.75 11.36 -21.95
N LEU A 116 -22.05 11.64 -21.84
CA LEU A 116 -22.88 11.14 -20.73
C LEU A 116 -23.01 9.61 -20.74
N ILE A 117 -23.23 9.01 -21.92
CA ILE A 117 -23.32 7.54 -22.06
C ILE A 117 -22.01 6.88 -21.62
N VAL A 118 -20.86 7.45 -21.99
CA VAL A 118 -19.55 6.92 -21.60
C VAL A 118 -19.33 7.00 -20.08
N ILE A 119 -19.69 8.12 -19.46
CA ILE A 119 -19.59 8.28 -18.00
C ILE A 119 -20.46 7.25 -17.29
N ILE A 120 -21.72 7.07 -17.73
CA ILE A 120 -22.63 6.08 -17.17
C ILE A 120 -22.07 4.65 -17.34
N ALA A 121 -21.58 4.31 -18.54
CA ALA A 121 -20.98 3.01 -18.80
C ALA A 121 -19.74 2.76 -17.92
N ALA A 122 -18.90 3.78 -17.69
CA ALA A 122 -17.74 3.69 -16.82
C ALA A 122 -18.14 3.44 -15.36
N ILE A 123 -19.15 4.15 -14.85
CA ILE A 123 -19.70 3.96 -13.50
C ILE A 123 -20.21 2.52 -13.35
N LEU A 124 -21.04 2.04 -14.28
CA LEU A 124 -21.58 0.68 -14.23
C LEU A 124 -20.48 -0.37 -14.26
N THR A 125 -19.45 -0.16 -15.08
CA THR A 125 -18.31 -1.09 -15.17
C THR A 125 -17.50 -1.11 -13.87
N LYS A 126 -17.16 0.05 -13.29
CA LYS A 126 -16.44 0.14 -12.01
C LYS A 126 -17.26 -0.41 -10.84
N LEU A 127 -18.59 -0.20 -10.81
CA LEU A 127 -19.48 -0.82 -9.82
C LEU A 127 -19.51 -2.34 -9.95
N ALA A 128 -19.68 -2.87 -11.16
CA ALA A 128 -19.68 -4.32 -11.40
C ALA A 128 -18.34 -4.96 -11.04
N LEU A 129 -17.24 -4.33 -11.46
CA LEU A 129 -15.88 -4.78 -11.15
C LEU A 129 -15.61 -4.74 -9.64
N GLY A 130 -15.89 -3.61 -9.00
CA GLY A 130 -15.67 -3.42 -7.57
C GLY A 130 -16.49 -4.39 -6.72
N TRP A 131 -17.76 -4.61 -7.07
CA TRP A 131 -18.59 -5.62 -6.40
C TRP A 131 -18.05 -7.04 -6.59
N TYR A 132 -17.68 -7.41 -7.83
CA TYR A 132 -17.12 -8.73 -8.13
C TYR A 132 -15.81 -8.98 -7.36
N VAL A 133 -14.84 -8.07 -7.47
CA VAL A 133 -13.51 -8.19 -6.86
C VAL A 133 -13.64 -8.20 -5.34
N ARG A 134 -14.45 -7.33 -4.74
CA ARG A 134 -14.68 -7.29 -3.29
C ARG A 134 -15.37 -8.57 -2.79
N ARG A 135 -16.37 -9.09 -3.52
CA ARG A 135 -17.05 -10.34 -3.17
C ARG A 135 -16.10 -11.54 -3.23
N GLN A 136 -15.23 -11.58 -4.24
CA GLN A 136 -14.20 -12.61 -4.35
C GLN A 136 -13.14 -12.45 -3.24
N GLY A 137 -12.75 -11.22 -2.90
CA GLY A 137 -11.84 -10.95 -1.78
C GLY A 137 -12.36 -11.45 -0.45
N LYS A 138 -13.65 -11.25 -0.15
CA LYS A 138 -14.31 -11.81 1.03
C LYS A 138 -14.32 -13.34 1.03
N LYS A 139 -14.64 -13.98 -0.12
CA LYS A 139 -14.65 -15.45 -0.24
C LYS A 139 -13.26 -16.08 -0.09
N LEU A 140 -12.21 -15.36 -0.48
CA LEU A 140 -10.84 -15.85 -0.48
C LEU A 140 -10.03 -15.39 0.74
N GLU A 141 -10.68 -14.66 1.67
CA GLU A 141 -10.06 -14.00 2.83
C GLU A 141 -8.80 -13.25 2.40
N SER A 142 -8.95 -12.39 1.40
CA SER A 142 -7.86 -11.61 0.81
C SER A 142 -8.14 -10.13 0.99
N ASP A 143 -7.47 -9.53 1.96
CA ASP A 143 -7.57 -8.08 2.23
C ASP A 143 -7.14 -7.25 1.03
N ALA A 144 -6.16 -7.74 0.25
CA ALA A 144 -5.73 -7.11 -1.01
C ALA A 144 -6.87 -7.02 -2.04
N LEU A 145 -7.64 -8.10 -2.23
CA LEU A 145 -8.80 -8.09 -3.14
C LEU A 145 -9.97 -7.27 -2.58
N ILE A 146 -10.18 -7.28 -1.26
CA ILE A 146 -11.20 -6.43 -0.63
C ILE A 146 -10.86 -4.96 -0.81
N ALA A 147 -9.59 -4.59 -0.63
CA ALA A 147 -9.08 -3.24 -0.84
C ALA A 147 -9.24 -2.82 -2.32
N SER A 148 -8.75 -3.62 -3.27
CA SER A 148 -8.88 -3.35 -4.70
C SER A 148 -10.34 -3.23 -5.16
N GLY A 149 -11.23 -4.08 -4.65
CA GLY A 149 -12.66 -3.98 -4.96
C GLY A 149 -13.32 -2.74 -4.34
N SER A 150 -12.85 -2.29 -3.17
CA SER A 150 -13.34 -1.07 -2.53
C SER A 150 -12.84 0.18 -3.25
N ASP A 151 -11.60 0.16 -3.73
CA ASP A 151 -10.99 1.20 -4.56
C ASP A 151 -11.79 1.44 -5.85
N ALA A 152 -12.09 0.36 -6.59
CA ALA A 152 -12.95 0.45 -7.78
C ALA A 152 -14.37 0.99 -7.48
N LEU A 153 -14.91 0.77 -6.27
CA LEU A 153 -16.19 1.35 -5.86
C LEU A 153 -16.04 2.84 -5.53
N PHE A 154 -14.95 3.26 -4.89
CA PHE A 154 -14.65 4.67 -4.65
C PHE A 154 -14.48 5.44 -5.96
N ASP A 155 -13.82 4.88 -6.96
CA ASP A 155 -13.73 5.44 -8.32
C ASP A 155 -15.11 5.65 -8.95
N ALA A 156 -16.02 4.69 -8.76
CA ALA A 156 -17.39 4.82 -9.25
C ALA A 156 -18.14 5.97 -8.57
N VAL A 157 -17.93 6.18 -7.27
CA VAL A 157 -18.50 7.30 -6.50
C VAL A 157 -17.93 8.63 -6.99
N ILE A 158 -16.62 8.71 -7.20
CA ILE A 158 -15.93 9.89 -7.76
C ILE A 158 -16.48 10.23 -9.15
N THR A 159 -16.58 9.23 -10.03
CA THR A 159 -17.12 9.40 -11.39
C THR A 159 -18.60 9.78 -11.37
N PHE A 160 -19.37 9.27 -10.42
CA PHE A 160 -20.77 9.66 -10.21
C PHE A 160 -20.91 11.12 -9.77
N ALA A 161 -20.02 11.62 -8.91
CA ALA A 161 -20.00 13.05 -8.57
C ALA A 161 -19.77 13.93 -9.81
N THR A 162 -18.93 13.50 -10.75
CA THR A 162 -18.77 14.16 -12.06
C THR A 162 -20.05 14.12 -12.89
N LEU A 163 -20.79 13.00 -12.88
CA LEU A 163 -22.09 12.91 -13.57
C LEU A 163 -23.13 13.87 -12.98
N VAL A 164 -23.18 14.01 -11.66
CA VAL A 164 -24.06 14.99 -10.98
C VAL A 164 -23.66 16.41 -11.35
N SER A 165 -22.36 16.72 -11.38
CA SER A 165 -21.84 18.00 -11.86
C SER A 165 -22.31 18.33 -13.28
N ALA A 166 -22.23 17.34 -14.18
CA ALA A 166 -22.71 17.48 -15.56
C ALA A 166 -24.23 17.76 -15.62
N GLY A 167 -25.02 17.06 -14.80
CA GLY A 167 -26.46 17.30 -14.69
C GLY A 167 -26.80 18.71 -14.20
N VAL A 168 -26.08 19.22 -13.20
CA VAL A 168 -26.24 20.60 -12.71
C VAL A 168 -25.95 21.61 -13.80
N MET A 169 -24.87 21.39 -14.57
CA MET A 169 -24.50 22.27 -15.67
C MET A 169 -25.56 22.28 -16.78
N LEU A 170 -26.14 21.13 -17.14
CA LEU A 170 -27.17 21.05 -18.19
C LEU A 170 -28.50 21.74 -17.82
N ILE A 171 -28.86 21.76 -16.54
CA ILE A 171 -30.15 22.34 -16.08
C ILE A 171 -30.00 23.82 -15.71
N TRP A 172 -28.95 24.18 -14.97
CA TRP A 172 -28.78 25.51 -14.39
C TRP A 172 -27.67 26.34 -15.04
N ASN A 173 -26.95 25.79 -16.03
CA ASN A 173 -25.83 26.45 -16.71
C ASN A 173 -24.69 26.89 -15.78
N VAL A 174 -24.55 26.19 -14.63
CA VAL A 174 -23.48 26.41 -13.64
C VAL A 174 -22.50 25.25 -13.70
N SER A 175 -21.22 25.54 -13.91
CA SER A 175 -20.16 24.53 -13.89
C SER A 175 -19.65 24.30 -12.47
N LEU A 176 -19.93 23.12 -11.91
CA LEU A 176 -19.36 22.66 -10.63
C LEU A 176 -18.09 21.82 -10.82
N ASP A 177 -17.71 21.55 -12.07
CA ASP A 177 -16.65 20.58 -12.42
C ASP A 177 -15.29 21.00 -11.88
N GLY A 178 -14.97 22.29 -11.93
CA GLY A 178 -13.74 22.83 -11.35
C GLY A 178 -13.67 22.68 -9.83
N TYR A 179 -14.76 22.99 -9.13
CA TYR A 179 -14.80 22.91 -7.66
C TYR A 179 -14.79 21.47 -7.15
N LEU A 180 -15.58 20.59 -7.75
CA LEU A 180 -15.61 19.17 -7.39
C LEU A 180 -14.29 18.50 -7.75
N GLY A 181 -13.74 18.78 -8.93
CA GLY A 181 -12.43 18.28 -9.35
C GLY A 181 -11.32 18.72 -8.40
N ALA A 182 -11.33 19.97 -7.93
CA ALA A 182 -10.34 20.48 -6.98
C ALA A 182 -10.45 19.78 -5.62
N LEU A 183 -11.67 19.61 -5.11
CA LEU A 183 -11.93 18.90 -3.86
C LEU A 183 -11.44 17.44 -3.92
N ILE A 184 -11.80 16.71 -4.97
CA ILE A 184 -11.38 15.32 -5.18
C ILE A 184 -9.86 15.25 -5.31
N SER A 185 -9.24 16.15 -6.08
CA SER A 185 -7.80 16.17 -6.27
C SER A 185 -7.04 16.44 -4.97
N LEU A 186 -7.54 17.30 -4.08
CA LEU A 186 -6.96 17.52 -2.75
C LEU A 186 -6.99 16.25 -1.89
N ILE A 187 -8.07 15.48 -1.95
CA ILE A 187 -8.19 14.19 -1.26
C ILE A 187 -7.15 13.20 -1.81
N ILE A 188 -7.01 13.12 -3.14
CA ILE A 188 -6.03 12.26 -3.81
C ILE A 188 -4.60 12.65 -3.45
N VAL A 189 -4.27 13.96 -3.46
CA VAL A 189 -2.94 14.45 -3.08
C VAL A 189 -2.62 14.09 -1.63
N LYS A 190 -3.56 14.30 -0.70
CA LYS A 190 -3.40 13.91 0.70
C LYS A 190 -3.13 12.40 0.83
N ALA A 191 -3.95 11.57 0.18
CA ALA A 191 -3.78 10.13 0.17
C ALA A 191 -2.41 9.73 -0.42
N GLY A 192 -1.99 10.37 -1.51
CA GLY A 192 -0.69 10.14 -2.12
C GLY A 192 0.49 10.48 -1.20
N ILE A 193 0.40 11.56 -0.40
CA ILE A 193 1.44 11.93 0.58
C ILE A 193 1.52 10.87 1.67
N GLU A 194 0.37 10.43 2.20
CA GLU A 194 0.30 9.37 3.21
C GLU A 194 0.84 8.03 2.67
N MET A 195 0.50 7.68 1.43
CA MET A 195 1.02 6.50 0.72
C MET A 195 2.54 6.55 0.52
N LEU A 196 3.11 7.74 0.30
CA LEU A 196 4.55 7.91 0.13
C LEU A 196 5.29 7.89 1.48
N ALA A 197 4.70 8.49 2.52
CA ALA A 197 5.30 8.57 3.85
C ALA A 197 5.48 7.19 4.50
N SER A 198 4.52 6.27 4.31
CA SER A 198 4.55 4.94 4.93
C SER A 198 5.80 4.11 4.55
N PRO A 199 6.11 3.86 3.26
CA PRO A 199 7.31 3.11 2.87
C PRO A 199 8.61 3.85 3.19
N ILE A 200 8.63 5.19 3.15
CA ILE A 200 9.80 5.98 3.60
C ILE A 200 10.08 5.73 5.07
N ASN A 201 9.06 5.80 5.92
CA ASN A 201 9.20 5.54 7.36
C ASN A 201 9.69 4.09 7.61
N GLN A 202 9.19 3.11 6.87
CA GLN A 202 9.67 1.73 6.95
C GLN A 202 11.16 1.61 6.59
N LEU A 203 11.62 2.30 5.53
CA LEU A 203 13.02 2.32 5.12
C LEU A 203 13.93 3.05 6.11
N LEU A 204 13.44 4.13 6.73
CA LEU A 204 14.17 4.90 7.75
C LEU A 204 14.24 4.17 9.10
N GLY A 205 13.42 3.15 9.32
CA GLY A 205 13.36 2.40 10.58
C GLY A 205 12.19 2.83 11.45
N ALA A 206 10.97 2.57 10.98
CA ALA A 206 9.76 2.78 11.77
C ALA A 206 9.83 1.95 13.07
N PRO A 207 9.38 2.50 14.21
CA PRO A 207 9.36 1.77 15.45
C PRO A 207 8.43 0.55 15.34
N ALA A 208 8.86 -0.58 15.92
CA ALA A 208 8.00 -1.73 16.06
C ALA A 208 6.77 -1.42 16.92
N SER A 209 5.67 -2.15 16.69
CA SER A 209 4.44 -1.95 17.46
C SER A 209 4.69 -2.18 18.95
N ARG A 210 4.02 -1.38 19.80
CA ARG A 210 4.14 -1.50 21.26
C ARG A 210 3.66 -2.87 21.74
N GLU A 211 2.73 -3.47 21.02
CA GLU A 211 2.20 -4.81 21.25
C GLU A 211 3.29 -5.87 21.02
N LEU A 212 3.98 -5.80 19.87
CA LEU A 212 5.08 -6.73 19.55
C LEU A 212 6.22 -6.60 20.55
N ILE A 213 6.63 -5.37 20.89
CA ILE A 213 7.69 -5.13 21.88
C ILE A 213 7.30 -5.71 23.25
N ARG A 214 6.06 -5.49 23.70
CA ARG A 214 5.56 -6.04 24.98
C ARG A 214 5.54 -7.57 24.96
N GLN A 215 5.11 -8.17 23.85
CA GLN A 215 5.07 -9.61 23.67
C GLN A 215 6.48 -10.21 23.72
N ILE A 216 7.42 -9.68 22.94
CA ILE A 216 8.82 -10.12 22.94
C ILE A 216 9.40 -10.01 24.36
N LYS A 217 9.20 -8.88 25.03
CA LYS A 217 9.68 -8.67 26.40
C LYS A 217 9.12 -9.73 27.35
N SER A 218 7.83 -10.00 27.30
CA SER A 218 7.18 -11.00 28.15
C SER A 218 7.69 -12.42 27.88
N GLU A 219 7.89 -12.78 26.62
CA GLU A 219 8.35 -14.12 26.23
C GLU A 219 9.82 -14.33 26.63
N VAL A 220 10.67 -13.33 26.43
CA VAL A 220 12.10 -13.41 26.78
C VAL A 220 12.32 -13.40 28.29
N MET A 221 11.52 -12.65 29.06
CA MET A 221 11.53 -12.69 30.53
C MET A 221 11.14 -14.05 31.12
N GLY A 222 10.51 -14.93 30.33
CA GLY A 222 10.16 -16.28 30.76
C GLY A 222 11.31 -17.29 30.78
N PHE A 223 12.48 -16.92 30.23
CA PHE A 223 13.65 -17.80 30.23
C PHE A 223 14.40 -17.73 31.57
N GLU A 224 14.77 -18.89 32.10
CA GLU A 224 15.57 -18.98 33.32
C GLU A 224 16.92 -18.25 33.15
N GLY A 225 17.30 -17.45 34.15
CA GLY A 225 18.52 -16.64 34.12
C GLY A 225 18.37 -15.24 33.53
N VAL A 226 17.25 -14.93 32.85
CA VAL A 226 16.96 -13.57 32.37
C VAL A 226 16.38 -12.73 33.51
N GLN A 227 17.12 -11.70 33.93
CA GLN A 227 16.72 -10.75 34.99
C GLN A 227 16.06 -9.48 34.42
N GLY A 228 16.28 -9.18 33.14
CA GLY A 228 15.73 -8.00 32.48
C GLY A 228 15.90 -8.06 30.97
N VAL A 229 15.10 -7.29 30.25
CA VAL A 229 15.16 -7.15 28.78
C VAL A 229 15.12 -5.67 28.43
N PHE A 230 16.11 -5.25 27.64
CA PHE A 230 16.42 -3.86 27.31
C PHE A 230 16.72 -3.71 25.82
N ASP A 231 16.68 -2.47 25.34
CA ASP A 231 17.18 -2.06 24.02
C ASP A 231 16.73 -2.94 22.87
N ILE A 232 15.42 -3.21 22.81
CA ILE A 232 14.80 -3.92 21.71
C ILE A 232 14.78 -2.99 20.50
N ILE A 233 15.62 -3.30 19.51
CA ILE A 233 15.73 -2.58 18.25
C ILE A 233 15.32 -3.55 17.14
N LEU A 234 14.32 -3.17 16.35
CA LEU A 234 13.82 -3.96 15.24
C LEU A 234 13.87 -3.12 13.95
N HIS A 235 14.40 -3.72 12.89
CA HIS A 235 14.45 -3.16 11.55
C HIS A 235 13.65 -4.04 10.59
N SER A 236 12.78 -3.41 9.82
CA SER A 236 12.07 -4.12 8.75
C SER A 236 13.00 -4.37 7.55
N TYR A 237 12.96 -5.59 7.03
CA TYR A 237 13.61 -6.02 5.78
C TYR A 237 12.58 -6.51 4.75
N GLY A 238 11.36 -5.99 4.86
CA GLY A 238 10.20 -6.38 4.06
C GLY A 238 9.07 -6.89 4.95
N PRO A 239 7.88 -7.12 4.41
CA PRO A 239 6.69 -7.43 5.22
C PRO A 239 6.82 -8.69 6.09
N ASN A 240 7.63 -9.65 5.65
CA ASN A 240 7.73 -10.98 6.27
C ASN A 240 9.07 -11.23 6.97
N MET A 241 9.92 -10.21 7.10
CA MET A 241 11.24 -10.39 7.69
C MET A 241 11.67 -9.14 8.44
N SER A 242 11.91 -9.30 9.73
CA SER A 242 12.54 -8.28 10.56
C SER A 242 13.88 -8.79 11.08
N ILE A 243 14.82 -7.86 11.25
CA ILE A 243 16.13 -8.12 11.83
C ILE A 243 16.29 -7.18 13.00
N GLY A 244 16.83 -7.66 14.11
CA GLY A 244 16.96 -6.81 15.28
C GLY A 244 17.98 -7.28 16.28
N SER A 245 18.07 -6.50 17.34
CA SER A 245 18.81 -6.82 18.54
C SER A 245 17.96 -6.57 19.78
N LEU A 246 18.25 -7.32 20.84
CA LEU A 246 17.78 -7.04 22.18
C LEU A 246 18.92 -7.31 23.16
N HIS A 247 18.88 -6.68 24.31
CA HIS A 247 19.81 -6.97 25.40
C HIS A 247 19.06 -7.66 26.54
N ILE A 248 19.64 -8.74 27.06
CA ILE A 248 19.17 -9.38 28.28
C ILE A 248 20.14 -9.10 29.42
N SER A 249 19.60 -8.90 30.61
CA SER A 249 20.39 -8.88 31.83
C SER A 249 20.45 -10.28 32.43
N VAL A 250 21.64 -10.74 32.79
CA VAL A 250 21.91 -12.05 33.39
C VAL A 250 22.91 -11.92 34.54
N PRO A 251 22.95 -12.86 35.50
CA PRO A 251 23.99 -12.87 36.53
C PRO A 251 25.40 -12.89 35.92
N ASP A 252 26.30 -12.08 36.48
CA ASP A 252 27.74 -12.06 36.13
C ASP A 252 28.46 -13.40 36.39
N THR A 253 27.86 -14.28 37.18
CA THR A 253 28.34 -15.63 37.48
C THR A 253 28.03 -16.66 36.39
N MET A 254 27.22 -16.34 35.37
CA MET A 254 26.91 -17.29 34.30
C MET A 254 28.12 -17.57 33.39
N SER A 255 28.37 -18.85 33.12
CA SER A 255 29.44 -19.25 32.19
C SER A 255 29.08 -18.93 30.74
N ALA A 256 30.10 -18.76 29.90
CA ALA A 256 29.91 -18.54 28.45
C ALA A 256 29.09 -19.65 27.78
N HIS A 257 29.19 -20.91 28.26
CA HIS A 257 28.38 -22.02 27.75
C HIS A 257 26.89 -21.84 28.04
N GLN A 258 26.54 -21.44 29.26
CA GLN A 258 25.14 -21.19 29.65
C GLN A 258 24.56 -19.99 28.89
N ILE A 259 25.33 -18.91 28.76
CA ILE A 259 24.94 -17.72 28.00
C ILE A 259 24.71 -18.07 26.53
N HIS A 260 25.60 -18.87 25.93
CA HIS A 260 25.42 -19.33 24.54
C HIS A 260 24.14 -20.16 24.36
N GLY A 261 23.86 -21.09 25.27
CA GLY A 261 22.62 -21.88 25.23
C GLY A 261 21.36 -21.02 25.36
N LEU A 262 21.36 -20.06 26.29
CA LEU A 262 20.26 -19.13 26.53
C LEU A 262 20.00 -18.24 25.30
N THR A 263 21.04 -17.53 24.83
CA THR A 263 20.96 -16.63 23.67
C THR A 263 20.49 -17.38 22.42
N ARG A 264 21.00 -18.60 22.18
CA ARG A 264 20.55 -19.45 21.07
C ARG A 264 19.07 -19.78 21.18
N SER A 265 18.60 -20.19 22.36
CA SER A 265 17.20 -20.55 22.59
C SER A 265 16.25 -19.36 22.35
N ILE A 266 16.67 -18.16 22.79
CA ILE A 266 15.94 -16.92 22.52
C ILE A 266 15.92 -16.64 21.01
N SER A 267 17.06 -16.67 20.32
CA SER A 267 17.13 -16.42 18.87
C SER A 267 16.30 -17.41 18.06
N GLU A 268 16.30 -18.71 18.42
CA GLU A 268 15.46 -19.72 17.77
C GLU A 268 13.97 -19.45 17.97
N MET A 269 13.55 -19.11 19.19
CA MET A 269 12.16 -18.74 19.51
C MET A 269 11.71 -17.53 18.68
N MET A 270 12.56 -16.50 18.59
CA MET A 270 12.28 -15.28 17.82
C MET A 270 12.05 -15.55 16.33
N ILE A 271 12.84 -16.44 15.72
CA ILE A 271 12.67 -16.83 14.33
C ILE A 271 11.37 -17.62 14.14
N VAL A 272 11.10 -18.62 14.98
CA VAL A 272 9.97 -19.54 14.80
C VAL A 272 8.63 -18.86 15.09
N ARG A 273 8.53 -18.05 16.14
CA ARG A 273 7.26 -17.42 16.55
C ARG A 273 6.99 -16.09 15.87
N HIS A 274 8.03 -15.30 15.62
CA HIS A 274 7.88 -13.92 15.16
C HIS A 274 8.48 -13.68 13.77
N GLY A 275 9.21 -14.63 13.19
CA GLY A 275 9.91 -14.43 11.91
C GLY A 275 11.04 -13.40 12.00
N ILE A 276 11.61 -13.19 13.20
CA ILE A 276 12.61 -12.16 13.45
C ILE A 276 13.98 -12.80 13.64
N ILE A 277 14.95 -12.39 12.81
CA ILE A 277 16.35 -12.72 13.04
C ILE A 277 16.85 -11.78 14.14
N MET A 278 17.06 -12.33 15.33
CA MET A 278 17.40 -11.57 16.53
C MET A 278 18.82 -11.90 17.02
N THR A 279 19.62 -10.85 17.22
CA THR A 279 20.88 -10.93 17.95
C THR A 279 20.66 -10.56 19.41
N VAL A 280 21.16 -11.38 20.34
CA VAL A 280 20.99 -11.16 21.77
C VAL A 280 22.29 -10.64 22.38
N GLY A 281 22.27 -9.40 22.84
CA GLY A 281 23.33 -8.78 23.64
C GLY A 281 23.15 -9.09 25.13
N ILE A 282 24.23 -8.96 25.90
CA ILE A 282 24.27 -9.33 27.32
C ILE A 282 24.66 -8.13 28.17
N TYR A 283 23.89 -7.89 29.23
CA TYR A 283 24.27 -7.07 30.37
C TYR A 283 24.50 -7.97 31.57
N ALA A 284 25.75 -8.05 32.03
CA ALA A 284 26.08 -8.72 33.28
C ALA A 284 25.60 -7.85 34.44
N ASN A 285 24.71 -8.38 35.26
CA ASN A 285 24.31 -7.75 36.50
C ASN A 285 25.25 -8.25 37.61
N ALA A 286 25.93 -7.32 38.29
CA ALA A 286 26.83 -7.66 39.36
C ALA A 286 26.02 -8.30 40.50
N THR A 287 26.28 -9.59 40.76
CA THR A 287 25.69 -10.30 41.91
C THR A 287 26.67 -10.42 43.09
N GLY A 288 27.90 -9.93 42.92
CA GLY A 288 28.84 -9.73 44.02
C GLY A 288 28.46 -8.50 44.85
N ASP A 289 28.52 -8.64 46.16
CA ASP A 289 28.32 -7.55 47.13
C ASP A 289 29.10 -6.29 46.70
N SER A 290 28.40 -5.16 46.70
CA SER A 290 29.04 -3.85 46.68
C SER A 290 29.82 -3.68 47.99
N GLU A 291 31.11 -4.06 47.98
CA GLU A 291 32.07 -3.58 48.98
C GLU A 291 32.37 -2.08 48.81
#